data_AF-A0A6N7RT57-F1
#
_entry.id   AF-A0A6N7RT57-F1
#
_cell.length_a   1.000
_cell.length_b   1.000
_cell.length_c   1.000
_cell.angle_alpha   90.00
_cell.angle_beta   90.00
_cell.angle_gamma   90.00
#
_symmetry.space_group_name_H-M   'P 1'
#
loop_
_entity.id
_entity.type
_entity.pdbx_description
1 polymer ?
#
loop_
_entity_poly.entity_id
_entity_poly.type
_entity_poly.pdbx_seq_one_letter_code
_entity_poly.pdbx_strand_id
1 'polypeptide(L)'
;MRTCERGSEVIQFVIVLPLLLVVLFSIMQLAGMTLAASQVSSEITRACRQLDVAGFELAADKERFIEEGILGASTQLDPDRLQVDRVGWTSERTKRERAVRDGGVIEEQATVVEASYDVRYRLPAIADLPGLTERVLERHVQCSFVDGRAIEIRQEAL
;
A
#
# COMPACT_ATOMS: atom_id res chain seq x y z
N MET A 1 -58.53 -7.58 21.58
CA MET A 1 -57.17 -7.26 22.08
C MET A 1 -56.02 -7.93 21.30
N ARG A 2 -56.28 -8.64 20.18
CA ARG A 2 -55.23 -9.30 19.35
C ARG A 2 -54.74 -8.48 18.14
N THR A 3 -55.33 -7.31 17.91
CA THR A 3 -55.02 -6.47 16.73
C THR A 3 -53.85 -5.51 16.97
N CYS A 4 -53.58 -5.11 18.22
CA CYS A 4 -52.42 -4.28 18.55
C CYS A 4 -51.07 -5.03 18.45
N GLU A 5 -51.03 -6.32 18.80
CA GLU A 5 -49.78 -7.11 18.79
C GLU A 5 -49.27 -7.33 17.36
N ARG A 6 -50.14 -7.70 16.40
CA ARG A 6 -49.75 -7.83 14.99
C ARG A 6 -49.29 -6.51 14.36
N GLY A 7 -49.89 -5.39 14.73
CA GLY A 7 -49.47 -4.08 14.24
C GLY A 7 -48.05 -3.73 14.71
N SER A 8 -47.74 -4.04 15.97
CA SER A 8 -46.39 -3.88 16.54
C SER A 8 -45.37 -4.80 15.85
N GLU A 9 -45.71 -6.07 15.60
CA GLU A 9 -44.83 -7.02 14.91
C GLU A 9 -44.53 -6.58 13.47
N VAL A 10 -45.53 -6.09 12.73
CA VAL A 10 -45.34 -5.62 11.35
C VAL A 10 -44.50 -4.34 11.31
N ILE A 11 -44.75 -3.37 12.20
CA ILE A 11 -43.94 -2.15 12.28
C ILE A 11 -42.51 -2.48 12.71
N GLN A 12 -42.36 -3.38 13.69
CA GLN A 12 -41.05 -3.87 14.11
C GLN A 12 -40.33 -4.56 12.95
N PHE A 13 -41.01 -5.37 12.14
CA PHE A 13 -40.37 -6.02 10.99
C PHE A 13 -39.99 -5.00 9.89
N VAL A 14 -40.86 -4.02 9.61
CA VAL A 14 -40.62 -2.95 8.62
C VAL A 14 -39.48 -2.03 9.04
N ILE A 15 -39.18 -1.90 10.34
CA ILE A 15 -38.07 -1.07 10.83
C ILE A 15 -36.80 -1.92 11.04
N VAL A 16 -36.93 -3.10 11.65
CA VAL A 16 -35.82 -3.99 11.99
C VAL A 16 -35.19 -4.58 10.73
N LEU A 17 -35.99 -4.98 9.73
CA LEU A 17 -35.43 -5.58 8.51
C LEU A 17 -34.53 -4.59 7.74
N PRO A 18 -34.94 -3.34 7.46
CA PRO A 18 -34.05 -2.35 6.85
C PRO A 18 -32.83 -2.02 7.71
N LEU A 19 -32.99 -1.88 9.03
CA LEU A 19 -31.86 -1.67 9.93
C LEU A 19 -30.85 -2.82 9.85
N LEU A 20 -31.32 -4.05 9.83
CA LEU A 20 -30.47 -5.24 9.72
C LEU A 20 -29.76 -5.29 8.36
N LEU A 21 -30.43 -4.91 7.27
CA LEU A 21 -29.82 -4.79 5.95
C LEU A 21 -28.73 -3.70 5.93
N VAL A 22 -28.97 -2.54 6.56
CA VAL A 22 -27.97 -1.46 6.68
C VAL A 22 -26.75 -1.93 7.47
N VAL A 23 -26.96 -2.66 8.57
CA VAL A 23 -25.86 -3.22 9.37
C VAL A 23 -25.06 -4.24 8.56
N LEU A 24 -25.73 -5.18 7.88
CA LEU A 24 -25.06 -6.16 7.02
C LEU A 24 -24.26 -5.49 5.90
N PHE A 25 -24.84 -4.48 5.25
CA PHE A 25 -24.16 -3.71 4.22
C PHE A 25 -22.92 -3.00 4.76
N SER A 26 -23.03 -2.38 5.95
CA SER A 26 -21.92 -1.71 6.62
C SER A 26 -20.78 -2.69 6.94
N ILE A 27 -21.10 -3.90 7.41
CA ILE A 27 -20.12 -4.96 7.69
C ILE A 27 -19.43 -5.41 6.40
N MET A 28 -20.19 -5.66 5.33
CA MET A 28 -19.61 -6.04 4.03
C MET A 28 -18.70 -4.96 3.48
N GLN A 29 -19.10 -3.69 3.57
CA GLN A 29 -18.30 -2.56 3.11
C GLN A 29 -17.00 -2.45 3.91
N LEU A 30 -17.07 -2.58 5.24
CA LEU A 30 -15.90 -2.52 6.09
C LEU A 30 -14.94 -3.69 5.81
N ALA A 31 -15.46 -4.91 5.66
CA ALA A 31 -14.66 -6.08 5.29
C ALA A 31 -13.97 -5.91 3.92
N GLY A 32 -14.68 -5.36 2.93
CA GLY A 32 -14.11 -5.07 1.60
C GLY A 32 -12.97 -4.06 1.68
N MET A 33 -13.12 -2.99 2.46
CA MET A 33 -12.07 -1.99 2.66
C MET A 33 -10.84 -2.58 3.36
N THR A 34 -11.03 -3.42 4.38
CA THR A 34 -9.91 -4.07 5.08
C THR A 34 -9.14 -5.01 4.14
N LEU A 35 -9.83 -5.75 3.27
CA LEU A 35 -9.18 -6.62 2.28
C LEU A 35 -8.41 -5.82 1.25
N ALA A 36 -9.00 -4.76 0.68
CA ALA A 36 -8.33 -3.89 -0.28
C ALA A 36 -7.08 -3.25 0.33
N ALA A 37 -7.16 -2.74 1.56
CA ALA A 37 -6.00 -2.19 2.27
C ALA A 37 -4.88 -3.23 2.49
N SER A 38 -5.26 -4.47 2.80
CA SER A 38 -4.31 -5.58 3.00
C SER A 38 -3.62 -5.99 1.70
N GLN A 39 -4.36 -6.03 0.59
CA GLN A 39 -3.82 -6.31 -0.74
C GLN A 39 -2.84 -5.22 -1.18
N VAL A 40 -3.27 -3.96 -1.13
CA VAL A 40 -2.44 -2.78 -1.47
C VAL A 40 -1.14 -2.78 -0.65
N SER A 41 -1.24 -3.04 0.66
CA SER A 41 -0.07 -3.13 1.55
C SER A 41 0.93 -4.21 1.11
N SER A 42 0.45 -5.40 0.75
CA SER A 42 1.30 -6.50 0.26
C SER A 42 1.96 -6.17 -1.07
N GLU A 43 1.21 -5.52 -1.97
CA GLU A 43 1.65 -5.20 -3.32
C GLU A 43 2.65 -4.05 -3.35
N ILE A 44 2.48 -3.01 -2.52
CA ILE A 44 3.49 -1.98 -2.29
C ILE A 44 4.80 -2.64 -1.83
N THR A 45 4.73 -3.57 -0.87
CA THR A 45 5.92 -4.29 -0.38
C THR A 45 6.59 -5.11 -1.48
N ARG A 46 5.79 -5.73 -2.36
CA ARG A 46 6.29 -6.48 -3.50
C ARG A 46 6.96 -5.58 -4.54
N ALA A 47 6.34 -4.45 -4.86
CA ALA A 47 6.87 -3.44 -5.77
C ALA A 47 8.22 -2.90 -5.27
N CYS A 48 8.34 -2.62 -3.96
CA CYS A 48 9.61 -2.24 -3.33
C CYS A 48 10.71 -3.27 -3.62
N ARG A 49 10.41 -4.57 -3.47
CA ARG A 49 11.40 -5.64 -3.67
C ARG A 49 11.80 -5.81 -5.13
N GLN A 50 10.92 -5.47 -6.06
CA GLN A 50 11.14 -5.63 -7.50
C GLN A 50 11.55 -4.32 -8.18
N LEU A 51 11.75 -3.25 -7.41
CA LEU A 51 12.13 -1.94 -7.95
C LEU A 51 13.46 -2.06 -8.69
N ASP A 52 13.46 -1.71 -9.97
CA ASP A 52 14.68 -1.60 -10.76
C ASP A 52 15.46 -0.36 -10.32
N VAL A 53 16.49 -0.56 -9.51
CA VAL A 53 17.30 0.53 -8.93
C VAL A 53 18.05 1.32 -10.00
N ALA A 54 18.51 0.67 -11.08
CA ALA A 54 19.23 1.35 -12.15
C ALA A 54 18.27 2.23 -12.98
N GLY A 55 17.09 1.71 -13.30
CA GLY A 55 16.01 2.50 -13.90
C GLY A 55 15.54 3.64 -13.00
N PHE A 56 15.42 3.36 -11.70
CA PHE A 56 15.03 4.35 -10.70
C PHE A 56 16.03 5.50 -10.61
N GLU A 57 17.35 5.25 -10.60
CA GLU A 57 18.37 6.30 -10.59
C GLU A 57 18.34 7.18 -11.85
N LEU A 58 18.01 6.60 -13.01
CA LEU A 58 17.99 7.28 -14.31
C LEU A 58 16.67 7.99 -14.63
N ALA A 59 15.56 7.62 -13.97
CA ALA A 59 14.25 8.20 -14.25
C ALA A 59 14.24 9.73 -14.02
N ALA A 60 13.74 10.49 -15.00
CA ALA A 60 13.57 11.93 -14.85
C ALA A 60 12.48 12.29 -13.82
N ASP A 61 11.46 11.44 -13.75
CA ASP A 61 10.34 11.54 -12.83
C ASP A 61 10.33 10.30 -11.92
N LYS A 62 10.72 10.49 -10.66
CA LYS A 62 10.83 9.39 -9.68
C LYS A 62 9.47 8.96 -9.14
N GLU A 63 8.54 9.90 -8.99
CA GLU A 63 7.18 9.65 -8.50
C GLU A 63 6.45 8.75 -9.47
N ARG A 64 6.45 9.14 -10.75
CA ARG A 64 5.85 8.35 -11.82
C ARG A 64 6.51 6.97 -11.97
N PHE A 65 7.82 6.87 -11.84
CA PHE A 65 8.52 5.58 -11.93
C PHE A 65 8.08 4.61 -10.83
N ILE A 66 7.94 5.09 -9.59
CA ILE A 66 7.48 4.27 -8.47
C ILE A 66 6.01 3.90 -8.66
N GLU A 67 5.17 4.85 -9.09
CA GLU A 67 3.76 4.60 -9.40
C GLU A 67 3.60 3.50 -10.45
N GLU A 68 4.29 3.61 -11.58
CA GLU A 68 4.32 2.60 -12.64
C GLU A 68 4.87 1.26 -12.13
N GLY A 69 5.87 1.29 -11.24
CA GLY A 69 6.41 0.08 -10.59
C GLY A 69 5.40 -0.63 -9.68
N ILE A 70 4.62 0.13 -8.90
CA ILE A 70 3.57 -0.40 -8.02
C ILE A 70 2.43 -0.99 -8.86
N LEU A 71 1.95 -0.26 -9.88
CA LEU A 71 0.92 -0.73 -10.80
C LEU A 71 1.39 -1.93 -11.64
N GLY A 72 2.68 -1.96 -12.01
CA GLY A 72 3.29 -3.11 -12.70
C GLY A 72 3.36 -4.36 -11.83
N ALA A 73 3.57 -4.19 -10.52
CA ALA A 73 3.58 -5.31 -9.56
C ALA A 73 2.16 -5.82 -9.23
N SER A 74 1.13 -5.00 -9.48
CA SER A 74 -0.27 -5.35 -9.27
C SER A 74 -1.22 -4.78 -10.31
N THR A 75 -1.77 -5.69 -11.12
CA THR A 75 -2.85 -5.39 -12.07
C THR A 75 -4.22 -5.21 -11.41
N GLN A 76 -4.33 -5.38 -10.09
CA GLN A 76 -5.60 -5.26 -9.35
C GLN A 76 -5.83 -3.86 -8.78
N LEU A 77 -4.77 -3.04 -8.71
CA LEU A 77 -4.88 -1.66 -8.28
C LEU A 77 -5.51 -0.81 -9.37
N ASP A 78 -6.41 0.08 -8.95
CA ASP A 78 -6.98 1.10 -9.84
C ASP A 78 -5.96 2.25 -9.97
N PRO A 79 -5.43 2.53 -11.17
CA PRO A 79 -4.42 3.58 -11.37
C PRO A 79 -4.94 4.96 -10.98
N ASP A 80 -6.23 5.25 -11.18
CA ASP A 80 -6.82 6.57 -10.88
C ASP A 80 -6.96 6.84 -9.37
N ARG A 81 -6.61 5.86 -8.54
CA ARG A 81 -6.73 5.90 -7.08
C ARG A 81 -5.39 5.85 -6.36
N LEU A 82 -4.31 5.57 -7.09
CA LEU A 82 -2.95 5.53 -6.56
C LEU A 82 -2.31 6.90 -6.77
N GLN A 83 -1.60 7.37 -5.75
CA GLN A 83 -0.76 8.55 -5.84
C GLN A 83 0.53 8.28 -5.07
N VAL A 84 1.65 8.68 -5.66
CA VAL A 84 2.97 8.62 -5.03
C VAL A 84 3.52 10.03 -4.97
N ASP A 85 3.90 10.48 -3.79
CA ASP A 85 4.43 11.82 -3.56
C ASP A 85 5.72 11.77 -2.73
N ARG A 86 6.45 12.89 -2.72
CA ARG A 86 7.58 13.15 -1.80
C ARG A 86 8.69 12.11 -1.90
N VAL A 87 9.03 11.74 -3.13
CA VAL A 87 10.11 10.77 -3.36
C VAL A 87 11.45 11.39 -3.02
N GLY A 88 12.08 10.91 -1.95
CA GLY A 88 13.46 11.17 -1.59
C GLY A 88 14.34 10.00 -1.98
N TRP A 89 15.56 10.25 -2.44
CA TRP A 89 16.53 9.18 -2.67
C TRP A 89 17.97 9.65 -2.50
N THR A 90 18.82 8.72 -2.10
CA THR A 90 20.27 8.89 -1.98
C THR A 90 20.96 7.64 -2.53
N SER A 91 22.15 7.82 -3.11
CA SER A 91 22.97 6.71 -3.61
C SER A 91 24.40 6.93 -3.12
N GLU A 92 24.91 5.97 -2.36
CA GLU A 92 26.26 5.97 -1.81
C GLU A 92 27.03 4.73 -2.30
N ARG A 93 28.18 4.97 -2.91
CA ARG A 93 29.10 3.88 -3.29
C ARG A 93 30.09 3.65 -2.16
N THR A 94 29.91 2.55 -1.44
CA THR A 94 30.83 2.11 -0.40
C THR A 94 31.88 1.19 -1.01
N LYS A 95 33.17 1.56 -0.90
CA LYS A 95 34.29 0.65 -1.15
C LYS A 95 34.67 -0.04 0.15
N ARG A 96 34.52 -1.37 0.20
CA ARG A 96 34.98 -2.19 1.32
C ARG A 96 36.13 -3.07 0.86
N GLU A 97 37.33 -2.76 1.33
CA GLU A 97 38.49 -3.63 1.11
C GLU A 97 38.48 -4.77 2.13
N ARG A 98 38.45 -6.00 1.66
CA ARG A 98 38.58 -7.20 2.50
C ARG A 98 39.93 -7.85 2.24
N ALA A 99 40.79 -7.83 3.25
CA ALA A 99 42.05 -8.57 3.22
C ALA A 99 41.74 -10.09 3.19
N VAL A 100 42.20 -10.77 2.14
CA VAL A 100 42.11 -12.21 1.98
C VAL A 100 43.26 -12.85 2.75
N ARG A 101 42.99 -14.01 3.34
CA ARG A 101 43.96 -14.78 4.16
C ARG A 101 45.27 -15.12 3.45
N ASP A 102 45.30 -15.01 2.11
CA ASP A 102 46.44 -15.33 1.24
C ASP A 102 47.20 -14.08 0.75
N GLY A 103 46.96 -12.91 1.36
CA GLY A 103 47.70 -11.67 1.07
C GLY A 103 47.14 -10.81 -0.08
N GLY A 104 46.03 -11.22 -0.68
CA GLY A 104 45.28 -10.40 -1.64
C GLY A 104 44.31 -9.43 -0.94
N VAL A 105 44.01 -8.29 -1.57
CA VAL A 105 42.91 -7.40 -1.17
C VAL A 105 41.78 -7.58 -2.19
N ILE A 106 40.59 -7.96 -1.72
CA ILE A 106 39.37 -7.88 -2.54
C ILE A 106 38.76 -6.51 -2.29
N GLU A 107 38.77 -5.64 -3.30
CA GLU A 107 37.92 -4.45 -3.33
C GLU A 107 36.49 -4.89 -3.60
N GLU A 108 35.65 -4.89 -2.56
CA GLU A 108 34.21 -5.10 -2.67
C GLU A 108 33.54 -3.72 -2.78
N GLN A 109 33.12 -3.34 -3.98
CA GLN A 109 32.34 -2.13 -4.24
C GLN A 109 30.86 -2.46 -4.09
N ALA A 110 30.21 -1.87 -3.09
CA ALA A 110 28.77 -1.97 -2.87
C ALA A 110 28.12 -0.62 -3.15
N THR A 111 27.08 -0.59 -3.98
CA THR A 111 26.24 0.61 -4.15
C THR A 111 25.03 0.47 -3.24
N VAL A 112 24.91 1.37 -2.26
CA VAL A 112 23.77 1.47 -1.36
C VAL A 112 22.87 2.58 -1.87
N VAL A 113 21.63 2.24 -2.23
CA VAL A 113 20.61 3.21 -2.64
C VAL A 113 19.51 3.21 -1.59
N GLU A 114 19.25 4.36 -1.00
CA GLU A 114 18.10 4.55 -0.12
C GLU A 114 17.04 5.36 -0.85
N ALA A 115 15.80 4.89 -0.80
CA ALA A 115 14.65 5.56 -1.37
C ALA A 115 13.56 5.67 -0.30
N SER A 116 12.92 6.83 -0.21
CA SER A 116 11.75 7.08 0.62
C SER A 116 10.64 7.72 -0.19
N TYR A 117 9.39 7.36 0.08
CA TYR A 117 8.24 7.91 -0.63
C TYR A 117 6.93 7.70 0.14
N ASP A 118 5.98 8.60 -0.09
CA ASP A 118 4.61 8.52 0.44
C ASP A 118 3.71 7.89 -0.63
N VAL A 119 2.98 6.84 -0.27
CA VAL A 119 1.96 6.21 -1.11
C VAL A 119 0.59 6.51 -0.54
N ARG A 120 -0.31 7.05 -1.35
CA ARG A 120 -1.72 7.21 -1.04
C ARG A 120 -2.56 6.37 -1.99
N TYR A 121 -3.50 5.62 -1.43
CA TYR A 121 -4.46 4.83 -2.21
C TYR A 121 -5.88 5.05 -1.71
N ARG A 122 -6.77 5.52 -2.59
CA ARG A 122 -8.19 5.69 -2.27
C ARG A 122 -8.90 4.33 -2.31
N LEU A 123 -9.37 3.85 -1.17
CA LEU A 123 -10.02 2.55 -1.05
C LEU A 123 -11.37 2.54 -1.77
N PRO A 124 -11.70 1.45 -2.50
CA PRO A 124 -13.02 1.29 -3.10
C PRO A 124 -14.13 1.20 -2.04
N ALA A 125 -15.11 2.09 -2.17
CA ALA A 125 -16.37 2.00 -1.45
C ALA A 125 -17.42 1.29 -2.34
N ILE A 126 -18.20 0.39 -1.73
CA ILE A 126 -19.31 -0.31 -2.41
C ILE A 126 -20.49 0.65 -2.65
N ALA A 127 -20.68 1.62 -1.75
CA ALA A 127 -21.65 2.71 -1.89
C ALA A 127 -21.14 3.98 -1.20
N ASP A 128 -21.59 5.14 -1.68
CA ASP A 128 -21.38 6.44 -1.04
C ASP A 128 -22.22 6.56 0.24
N LEU A 129 -21.73 5.92 1.30
CA LEU A 129 -22.33 6.00 2.62
C LEU A 129 -21.56 7.03 3.47
N PRO A 130 -22.26 8.05 4.01
CA PRO A 130 -21.62 9.07 4.84
C PRO A 130 -20.90 8.42 6.04
N GLY A 131 -19.61 8.74 6.20
CA GLY A 131 -18.73 8.16 7.23
C GLY A 131 -17.92 6.93 6.79
N LEU A 132 -18.24 6.35 5.61
CA LEU A 132 -17.53 5.22 5.01
C LEU A 132 -16.96 5.53 3.61
N THR A 133 -17.27 6.69 3.03
CA THR A 133 -16.71 7.17 1.76
C THR A 133 -15.30 7.77 1.92
N GLU A 134 -14.53 7.79 0.82
CA GLU A 134 -13.22 8.46 0.69
C GLU A 134 -12.16 8.03 1.72
N ARG A 135 -12.20 6.76 2.15
CA ARG A 135 -11.11 6.22 2.97
C ARG A 135 -9.83 6.15 2.12
N VAL A 136 -8.78 6.82 2.58
CA VAL A 136 -7.46 6.79 1.96
C VAL A 136 -6.54 5.96 2.84
N LEU A 137 -5.83 5.03 2.24
CA LEU A 137 -4.68 4.39 2.83
C LEU A 137 -3.46 5.25 2.50
N GLU A 138 -2.88 5.90 3.50
CA GLU A 138 -1.62 6.64 3.36
C GLU A 138 -0.51 5.86 4.06
N ARG A 139 0.66 5.81 3.42
CA ARG A 139 1.78 5.04 3.94
C ARG A 139 3.11 5.65 3.54
N HIS A 140 4.00 5.81 4.52
CA HIS A 140 5.39 6.12 4.24
C HIS A 140 6.19 4.83 4.07
N VAL A 141 6.98 4.77 2.99
CA VAL A 141 7.83 3.63 2.67
C VAL A 141 9.27 4.10 2.59
N GLN A 142 10.15 3.42 3.32
CA GLN A 142 11.59 3.60 3.22
C GLN A 142 12.24 2.28 2.83
N CYS A 143 13.03 2.28 1.76
CA CYS A 143 13.68 1.11 1.19
C CYS A 143 15.18 1.36 1.07
N SER A 144 15.99 0.41 1.52
CA SER A 144 17.43 0.37 1.29
C SER A 144 17.75 -0.78 0.34
N PHE A 145 18.52 -0.48 -0.70
CA PHE A 145 18.97 -1.42 -1.72
C PHE A 145 20.49 -1.52 -1.70
N VAL A 146 21.02 -2.74 -1.72
CA VAL A 146 22.45 -3.00 -1.89
C VAL A 146 22.65 -3.76 -3.18
N ASP A 147 23.45 -3.20 -4.09
CA ASP A 147 23.74 -3.76 -5.42
C ASP A 147 22.47 -4.17 -6.20
N GLY A 148 21.44 -3.31 -6.12
CA GLY A 148 20.16 -3.52 -6.79
C GLY A 148 19.18 -4.47 -6.09
N ARG A 149 19.49 -4.95 -4.88
CA ARG A 149 18.60 -5.83 -4.09
C ARG A 149 18.10 -5.12 -2.84
N ALA A 150 16.79 -5.15 -2.61
CA ALA A 150 16.19 -4.60 -1.38
C ALA A 150 16.66 -5.40 -0.15
N ILE A 151 17.30 -4.74 0.81
CA ILE A 151 17.81 -5.34 2.06
C ILE A 151 16.99 -4.97 3.29
N GLU A 152 16.39 -3.77 3.32
CA GLU A 152 15.56 -3.30 4.42
C GLU A 152 14.39 -2.50 3.86
N ILE A 153 13.19 -2.83 4.31
CA ILE A 153 11.96 -2.10 3.98
C ILE A 153 11.32 -1.71 5.30
N ARG A 154 11.36 -0.43 5.65
CA ARG A 154 10.61 0.12 6.78
C ARG A 154 9.32 0.73 6.28
N GLN A 155 8.27 0.45 7.05
CA GLN A 155 6.93 0.87 6.72
C GLN A 155 6.30 1.45 7.97
N GLU A 156 6.03 2.75 7.94
CA GLU A 156 5.29 3.40 9.00
C GLU A 156 3.82 3.50 8.56
N ALA A 157 2.94 2.88 9.35
CA ALA A 157 1.51 3.15 9.28
C ALA A 157 1.28 4.42 10.10
N LEU A 158 0.85 5.50 9.44
CA LEU A 158 0.49 6.74 10.12
C LEU A 158 -0.91 6.61 10.75
#